data_AF-A0AAJ3FWB2-F1
#
_entry.id   AF-A0AAJ3FWB2-F1
#
_cell.length_a   1.000
_cell.length_b   1.000
_cell.length_c   1.000
_cell.angle_alpha   90.00
_cell.angle_beta   90.00
_cell.angle_gamma   90.00
#
_symmetry.space_group_name_H-M   'P 1'
#
loop_
_entity.id
_entity.type
_entity.pdbx_description
1 polymer ?
#
loop_
_entity_poly.entity_id
_entity_poly.type
_entity_poly.pdbx_seq_one_letter_code
_entity_poly.pdbx_strand_id
1 'polypeptide(L)'
;MNRHSRGFGLIELMIALVLSLIVVLGVVQIFIAAKNTYVSQNAAAVIQEDARFALSKMVQEIRMVGMFGCLATIIDASTDNSFATSQTTPIRWDNANRRLTLVTADIGSGGGVPTWTVVSDCRTSATAYSNARAPAAGQLAFPIRRLVYSFNNNQLLLGSGTGNPPTLSVLVDNVRAFDVTFGVAGSATDIAASSYTGNPADPALIRSVRLSLTLFDPRNTVREQTFNVVAALRNRLL
;
A
#
# COMPACT_ATOMS: atom_id res chain seq x y z
N MET A 1 -23.78 21.04 76.92
CA MET A 1 -24.76 20.31 76.06
C MET A 1 -24.02 19.19 75.36
N ASN A 2 -24.00 17.98 75.92
CA ASN A 2 -23.29 16.83 75.33
C ASN A 2 -24.24 16.06 74.43
N ARG A 3 -24.12 16.25 73.11
CA ARG A 3 -24.80 15.40 72.12
C ARG A 3 -24.24 14.00 72.26
N HIS A 4 -25.07 13.06 72.68
CA HIS A 4 -24.74 11.64 72.66
C HIS A 4 -24.63 11.19 71.20
N SER A 5 -23.43 10.83 70.76
CA SER A 5 -23.24 10.12 69.50
C SER A 5 -23.94 8.77 69.60
N ARG A 6 -25.06 8.60 68.89
CA ARG A 6 -25.69 7.29 68.74
C ARG A 6 -24.74 6.45 67.88
N GLY A 7 -24.21 5.36 68.44
CA GLY A 7 -23.34 4.43 67.72
C GLY A 7 -24.07 3.77 66.55
N PHE A 8 -23.34 3.41 65.50
CA PHE A 8 -23.88 2.69 64.35
C PHE A 8 -24.31 1.27 64.73
N GLY A 9 -25.47 0.84 64.22
CA GLY A 9 -25.91 -0.54 64.36
C GLY A 9 -25.13 -1.48 63.43
N LEU A 10 -24.94 -2.74 63.83
CA LEU A 10 -24.34 -3.79 62.98
C LEU A 10 -25.03 -3.88 61.60
N ILE A 11 -26.36 -3.77 61.57
CA ILE A 11 -27.17 -3.78 60.35
C ILE A 11 -26.83 -2.59 59.43
N GLU A 12 -26.62 -1.41 60.00
CA GLU A 12 -26.30 -0.20 59.23
C GLU A 12 -24.92 -0.31 58.56
N LEU A 13 -23.95 -0.92 59.26
CA LEU A 13 -22.62 -1.23 58.72
C LEU A 13 -22.68 -2.30 57.63
N MET A 14 -23.50 -3.34 57.81
CA MET A 14 -23.71 -4.38 56.79
C MET A 14 -24.34 -3.79 55.52
N ILE A 15 -25.34 -2.92 55.66
CA ILE A 15 -25.98 -2.24 54.52
C ILE A 15 -24.96 -1.35 53.80
N ALA A 16 -24.18 -0.55 54.54
CA ALA A 16 -23.17 0.34 53.96
C ALA A 16 -22.09 -0.44 53.17
N LEU A 17 -21.62 -1.58 53.69
CA LEU A 17 -20.67 -2.45 53.00
C LEU A 17 -21.25 -3.03 51.71
N VAL A 18 -22.48 -3.54 51.76
CA VAL A 18 -23.15 -4.13 50.59
C VAL A 18 -23.36 -3.06 49.50
N LEU A 19 -23.81 -1.87 49.86
CA LEU A 19 -23.97 -0.77 48.92
C LEU A 19 -22.63 -0.34 48.31
N SER A 20 -21.58 -0.23 49.13
CA SER A 20 -20.23 0.10 48.66
C SER A 20 -19.72 -0.94 47.67
N LEU A 21 -19.93 -2.22 47.95
CA LEU A 21 -19.52 -3.32 47.07
C LEU A 21 -20.26 -3.26 45.72
N ILE A 22 -21.57 -3.00 45.72
CA ILE A 22 -22.37 -2.85 44.49
C ILE A 22 -21.82 -1.71 43.62
N VAL A 23 -21.52 -0.57 44.24
CA VAL A 23 -20.96 0.60 43.52
C VAL A 23 -19.60 0.25 42.92
N VAL A 24 -18.69 -0.37 43.68
CA VAL A 24 -17.37 -0.79 43.19
C VAL A 24 -17.50 -1.77 42.02
N LEU A 25 -18.41 -2.75 42.10
CA LEU A 25 -18.67 -3.67 40.99
C LEU A 25 -19.15 -2.95 39.73
N GLY A 26 -20.06 -1.98 39.88
CA GLY A 26 -20.51 -1.14 38.77
C GLY A 26 -19.36 -0.35 38.11
N VAL A 27 -18.50 0.27 38.90
CA VAL A 27 -17.32 1.01 38.40
C VAL A 27 -16.34 0.08 37.68
N VAL A 28 -16.09 -1.12 38.23
CA VAL A 28 -15.21 -2.12 37.60
C VAL A 28 -15.75 -2.54 36.24
N GLN A 29 -17.06 -2.75 36.10
CA GLN A 29 -17.67 -3.08 34.81
C GLN A 29 -17.47 -1.98 33.77
N ILE A 30 -17.66 -0.72 34.16
CA ILE A 30 -17.42 0.44 33.28
C ILE A 30 -15.96 0.48 32.84
N PHE A 31 -15.02 0.26 33.77
CA PHE A 31 -13.59 0.26 33.45
C PHE A 31 -13.20 -0.87 32.49
N ILE A 32 -13.75 -2.07 32.68
CA ILE A 32 -13.54 -3.21 31.76
C ILE A 32 -14.09 -2.89 30.37
N ALA A 33 -15.31 -2.34 30.28
CA ALA A 33 -15.92 -1.96 29.02
C ALA A 33 -15.10 -0.87 28.30
N ALA A 34 -14.63 0.14 29.03
CA ALA A 34 -13.77 1.20 28.49
C ALA A 34 -12.44 0.64 27.98
N LYS A 35 -11.79 -0.26 28.73
CA LYS A 35 -10.55 -0.93 28.31
C LYS A 35 -10.76 -1.74 27.03
N ASN A 36 -11.83 -2.54 26.94
CA ASN A 36 -12.13 -3.34 25.76
C ASN A 36 -12.39 -2.46 24.53
N THR A 37 -13.11 -1.35 24.73
CA THR A 37 -13.34 -0.35 23.68
C THR A 37 -12.03 0.27 23.21
N TYR A 38 -11.15 0.66 24.13
CA TYR A 38 -9.84 1.22 23.81
C TYR A 38 -8.98 0.24 23.01
N VAL A 39 -8.93 -1.04 23.40
CA VAL A 39 -8.18 -2.07 22.68
C VAL A 39 -8.71 -2.25 21.25
N SER A 40 -10.04 -2.30 21.08
CA SER A 40 -10.67 -2.42 19.76
C SER A 40 -10.39 -1.19 18.89
N GLN A 41 -10.50 0.02 19.45
CA GLN A 41 -10.17 1.26 18.72
C GLN A 41 -8.71 1.30 18.28
N ASN A 42 -7.78 0.90 19.16
CA ASN A 42 -6.37 0.86 18.84
C ASN A 42 -6.07 -0.16 17.73
N ALA A 43 -6.67 -1.35 17.77
CA ALA A 43 -6.51 -2.34 16.71
C ALA A 43 -7.09 -1.85 15.37
N ALA A 44 -8.23 -1.15 15.38
CA ALA A 44 -8.81 -0.55 14.19
C ALA A 44 -7.91 0.56 13.60
N ALA A 45 -7.28 1.36 14.46
CA ALA A 45 -6.35 2.41 14.04
C ALA A 45 -5.11 1.84 13.35
N VAL A 46 -4.54 0.75 13.89
CA VAL A 46 -3.39 0.05 13.26
C VAL A 46 -3.77 -0.47 11.88
N ILE A 47 -4.92 -1.15 11.75
CA ILE A 47 -5.41 -1.64 10.45
C ILE A 47 -5.57 -0.50 9.43
N GLN A 48 -6.13 0.64 9.86
CA GLN A 48 -6.31 1.80 8.97
C GLN A 48 -4.97 2.42 8.56
N GLU A 49 -4.00 2.50 9.48
CA GLU A 49 -2.67 3.03 9.19
C GLU A 49 -1.91 2.15 8.20
N ASP A 50 -1.93 0.83 8.40
CA ASP A 50 -1.29 -0.13 7.50
C ASP A 50 -1.90 -0.07 6.09
N ALA A 51 -3.24 -0.02 5.99
CA ALA A 51 -3.92 0.17 4.71
C ALA A 51 -3.56 1.51 4.06
N ARG A 52 -3.59 2.60 4.83
CA ARG A 52 -3.27 3.94 4.34
C ARG A 52 -1.85 3.99 3.81
N PHE A 53 -0.89 3.41 4.53
CA PHE A 53 0.50 3.34 4.11
C PHE A 53 0.66 2.55 2.80
N ALA A 54 0.20 1.29 2.76
CA ALA A 54 0.37 0.42 1.59
C ALA A 54 -0.32 0.99 0.35
N LEU A 55 -1.58 1.41 0.48
CA LEU A 55 -2.35 1.93 -0.65
C LEU A 55 -1.80 3.28 -1.13
N SER A 56 -1.38 4.18 -0.24
CA SER A 56 -0.80 5.47 -0.65
C SER A 56 0.52 5.27 -1.39
N LYS A 57 1.37 4.35 -0.92
CA LYS A 57 2.63 3.98 -1.59
C LYS A 57 2.37 3.44 -2.99
N MET A 58 1.48 2.46 -3.13
CA MET A 58 1.11 1.89 -4.43
C MET A 58 0.52 2.95 -5.37
N VAL A 59 -0.38 3.80 -4.88
CA VAL A 59 -0.98 4.88 -5.69
C VAL A 59 0.09 5.85 -6.19
N GLN A 60 1.07 6.19 -5.35
CA GLN A 60 2.18 7.07 -5.72
C GLN A 60 3.03 6.47 -6.84
N GLU A 61 3.35 5.18 -6.74
CA GLU A 61 4.11 4.44 -7.76
C GLU A 61 3.32 4.25 -9.05
N ILE A 62 2.03 3.89 -8.97
CA ILE A 62 1.15 3.74 -10.13
C ILE A 62 1.07 5.05 -10.92
N ARG A 63 1.05 6.21 -10.25
CA ARG A 63 1.04 7.51 -10.93
C ARG A 63 2.31 7.81 -11.73
N MET A 64 3.42 7.15 -11.40
CA MET A 64 4.72 7.31 -12.05
C MET A 64 5.07 6.15 -12.99
N VAL A 65 4.20 5.15 -13.12
CA VAL A 65 4.33 4.07 -14.09
C VAL A 65 4.45 4.64 -15.50
N GLY A 66 5.39 4.12 -16.29
CA GLY A 66 5.63 4.56 -17.66
C GLY A 66 6.34 5.92 -17.78
N MET A 67 6.73 6.55 -16.67
CA MET A 67 7.60 7.72 -16.70
C MET A 67 9.06 7.26 -16.83
N PHE A 68 9.64 7.37 -18.02
CA PHE A 68 11.02 6.93 -18.29
C PHE A 68 12.00 8.07 -18.56
N GLY A 69 11.56 9.33 -18.44
CA GLY A 69 12.36 10.51 -18.71
C GLY A 69 11.65 11.45 -19.68
N CYS A 70 12.43 12.24 -20.42
CA CYS A 70 11.92 13.29 -21.30
C CYS A 70 11.58 12.82 -22.73
N LEU A 71 12.23 11.75 -23.21
CA LEU A 71 12.14 11.29 -24.59
C LEU A 71 11.43 9.94 -24.64
N ALA A 72 10.59 9.74 -25.65
CA ALA A 72 9.86 8.49 -25.87
C ALA A 72 10.78 7.35 -26.34
N THR A 73 11.73 7.66 -27.22
CA THR A 73 12.70 6.69 -27.73
C THR A 73 13.90 6.64 -26.79
N ILE A 74 14.16 5.47 -26.22
CA ILE A 74 15.25 5.21 -25.28
C ILE A 74 16.05 4.04 -25.83
N ILE A 75 17.36 4.22 -25.96
CA ILE A 75 18.28 3.14 -26.34
C ILE A 75 18.53 2.28 -25.11
N ASP A 76 18.31 0.97 -25.21
CA ASP A 76 18.58 0.05 -24.12
C ASP A 76 20.05 -0.39 -24.14
N ALA A 77 20.80 0.00 -23.11
CA ALA A 77 22.15 -0.48 -22.82
C ALA A 77 22.21 -1.22 -21.47
N SER A 78 21.05 -1.68 -20.97
CA SER A 78 20.94 -2.52 -19.79
C SER A 78 21.38 -3.95 -20.09
N THR A 79 21.76 -4.66 -19.02
CA THR A 79 22.11 -6.07 -19.07
C THR A 79 20.92 -6.87 -19.60
N ASP A 80 21.18 -7.77 -20.55
CA ASP A 80 20.21 -8.65 -21.19
C ASP A 80 19.01 -7.93 -21.86
N ASN A 81 19.15 -6.64 -22.21
CA ASN A 81 18.05 -5.81 -22.72
C ASN A 81 16.79 -5.86 -21.81
N SER A 82 17.03 -5.94 -20.50
CA SER A 82 15.98 -6.10 -19.49
C SER A 82 15.08 -4.88 -19.36
N PHE A 83 15.57 -3.69 -19.73
CA PHE A 83 14.77 -2.46 -19.72
C PHE A 83 13.75 -2.46 -20.86
N ALA A 84 14.14 -2.79 -22.10
CA ALA A 84 13.26 -2.76 -23.27
C ALA A 84 12.01 -3.65 -23.07
N THR A 85 12.19 -4.85 -22.51
CA THR A 85 11.06 -5.75 -22.17
C THR A 85 10.13 -5.15 -21.12
N SER A 86 10.70 -4.40 -20.16
CA SER A 86 9.93 -3.77 -19.08
C SER A 86 9.25 -2.48 -19.54
N GLN A 87 9.81 -1.81 -20.55
CA GLN A 87 9.27 -0.58 -21.14
C GLN A 87 7.98 -0.82 -21.92
N THR A 88 7.85 -1.95 -22.62
CA THR A 88 6.65 -2.29 -23.40
C THR A 88 5.46 -2.70 -22.53
N THR A 89 5.72 -3.28 -21.35
CA THR A 89 4.66 -3.66 -20.41
C THR A 89 4.99 -3.14 -19.01
N PRO A 90 4.91 -1.82 -18.80
CA PRO A 90 5.35 -1.20 -17.56
C PRO A 90 4.41 -1.44 -16.39
N ILE A 91 3.22 -1.99 -16.64
CA ILE A 91 2.31 -2.48 -15.62
C ILE A 91 1.73 -3.81 -16.06
N ARG A 92 1.74 -4.78 -15.15
CA ARG A 92 1.22 -6.13 -15.40
C ARG A 92 0.64 -6.74 -14.14
N TRP A 93 -0.55 -7.31 -14.26
CA TRP A 93 -1.11 -8.20 -13.24
C TRP A 93 -1.01 -9.65 -13.69
N ASP A 94 -0.39 -10.46 -12.84
CA ASP A 94 -0.39 -11.91 -12.94
C ASP A 94 -1.40 -12.45 -11.94
N ASN A 95 -2.58 -12.81 -12.45
CA ASN A 95 -3.69 -13.29 -11.63
C ASN A 95 -3.41 -14.65 -10.99
N ALA A 96 -2.61 -15.50 -11.63
CA ALA A 96 -2.30 -16.83 -11.12
C ALA A 96 -1.41 -16.75 -9.88
N ASN A 97 -0.42 -15.86 -9.91
CA ASN A 97 0.51 -15.65 -8.80
C ASN A 97 0.11 -14.48 -7.88
N ARG A 98 -0.99 -13.78 -8.16
CA ARG A 98 -1.44 -12.56 -7.46
C ARG A 98 -0.32 -11.51 -7.35
N ARG A 99 0.30 -11.21 -8.49
CA ARG A 99 1.47 -10.34 -8.59
C ARG A 99 1.22 -9.14 -9.47
N LEU A 100 1.40 -7.94 -8.92
CA LEU A 100 1.39 -6.67 -9.64
C LEU A 100 2.83 -6.22 -9.87
N THR A 101 3.24 -6.15 -11.14
CA THR A 101 4.53 -5.58 -11.54
C THR A 101 4.33 -4.16 -12.03
N LEU A 102 5.13 -3.23 -11.52
CA LEU A 102 5.13 -1.81 -11.88
C LEU A 102 6.55 -1.41 -12.29
N VAL A 103 6.67 -0.67 -13.39
CA VAL A 103 7.90 -0.04 -13.84
C VAL A 103 7.68 1.46 -13.76
N THR A 104 8.29 2.07 -12.75
CA THR A 104 8.02 3.44 -12.32
C THR A 104 9.31 4.22 -12.21
N ALA A 105 9.26 5.52 -12.49
CA ALA A 105 10.32 6.42 -12.05
C ALA A 105 10.42 6.39 -10.52
N ASP A 106 11.62 6.59 -10.01
CA ASP A 106 11.87 6.71 -8.58
C ASP A 106 11.24 7.99 -8.03
N ILE A 107 10.80 7.93 -6.77
CA ILE A 107 10.03 8.99 -6.15
C ILE A 107 10.73 9.37 -4.83
N GLY A 108 11.54 10.43 -4.91
CA GLY A 108 12.36 10.93 -3.81
C GLY A 108 13.85 10.56 -3.94
N SER A 109 14.66 11.02 -2.98
CA SER A 109 16.12 10.85 -2.98
C SER A 109 16.62 9.75 -2.03
N GLY A 110 15.71 9.03 -1.36
CA GLY A 110 16.04 8.08 -0.27
C GLY A 110 15.85 6.60 -0.61
N GLY A 111 15.63 6.25 -1.87
CA GLY A 111 15.44 4.85 -2.26
C GLY A 111 16.75 4.08 -2.46
N GLY A 112 16.69 2.74 -2.40
CA GLY A 112 17.85 1.87 -2.68
C GLY A 112 18.33 1.96 -4.14
N VAL A 113 19.26 1.11 -4.58
CA VAL A 113 19.76 1.14 -5.96
C VAL A 113 18.59 0.98 -6.96
N PRO A 114 18.43 1.89 -7.95
CA PRO A 114 17.38 1.77 -8.94
C PRO A 114 17.61 0.54 -9.82
N THR A 115 16.56 0.01 -10.43
CA THR A 115 16.71 -1.14 -11.35
C THR A 115 17.44 -0.73 -12.62
N TRP A 116 17.09 0.45 -13.14
CA TRP A 116 17.78 1.09 -14.26
C TRP A 116 17.93 2.59 -14.00
N THR A 117 18.83 3.22 -14.72
CA THR A 117 18.90 4.68 -14.82
C THR A 117 18.87 5.07 -16.28
N VAL A 118 17.88 5.87 -16.67
CA VAL A 118 17.84 6.49 -17.99
C VAL A 118 18.64 7.79 -17.93
N VAL A 119 19.71 7.89 -18.71
CA VAL A 119 20.50 9.11 -18.84
C VAL A 119 20.12 9.79 -20.15
N SER A 120 19.76 11.07 -20.09
CA SER A 120 19.28 11.81 -21.25
C SER A 120 19.67 13.29 -21.20
N ASP A 121 19.92 13.88 -22.36
CA ASP A 121 20.05 15.33 -22.53
C ASP A 121 18.67 16.04 -22.65
N CYS A 122 17.58 15.28 -22.62
CA CYS A 122 16.20 15.72 -22.83
C CYS A 122 15.96 16.48 -24.15
N ARG A 123 16.85 16.31 -25.14
CA ARG A 123 16.79 16.95 -26.45
C ARG A 123 16.86 15.95 -27.59
N THR A 124 17.87 15.09 -27.57
CA THR A 124 18.22 14.21 -28.70
C THR A 124 18.58 12.80 -28.29
N SER A 125 19.07 12.58 -27.07
CA SER A 125 19.60 11.29 -26.64
C SER A 125 19.00 10.83 -25.32
N ALA A 126 18.63 9.55 -25.24
CA ALA A 126 18.25 8.88 -24.00
C ALA A 126 18.74 7.43 -24.05
N THR A 127 19.47 7.01 -23.03
CA THR A 127 20.02 5.65 -22.92
C THR A 127 19.74 5.08 -21.54
N ALA A 128 19.14 3.89 -21.47
CA ALA A 128 18.90 3.17 -20.23
C ALA A 128 20.09 2.28 -19.88
N TYR A 129 20.56 2.35 -18.63
CA TYR A 129 21.61 1.49 -18.08
C TYR A 129 21.09 0.71 -16.88
N SER A 130 21.64 -0.47 -16.61
CA SER A 130 21.39 -1.18 -15.35
C SER A 130 21.90 -0.39 -14.14
N ASN A 131 21.18 -0.46 -13.03
CA ASN A 131 21.55 0.15 -11.74
C ASN A 131 21.69 1.67 -11.79
N ALA A 132 22.27 2.25 -10.73
CA ALA A 132 22.55 3.68 -10.64
C ALA A 132 23.60 4.11 -11.66
N ARG A 133 23.33 5.22 -12.36
CA ARG A 133 24.29 5.83 -13.30
C ARG A 133 24.33 7.34 -13.09
N ALA A 134 25.53 7.89 -12.87
CA ALA A 134 25.72 9.33 -12.82
C ALA A 134 25.60 9.92 -14.24
N PRO A 135 24.89 11.04 -14.42
CA PRO A 135 24.82 11.73 -15.71
C PRO A 135 26.12 12.47 -16.01
N ALA A 136 26.46 12.61 -17.30
CA ALA A 136 27.53 13.52 -17.71
C ALA A 136 27.07 14.98 -17.67
N ALA A 137 28.00 15.93 -17.84
CA ALA A 137 27.67 17.35 -17.93
C ALA A 137 26.65 17.61 -19.05
N GLY A 138 25.55 18.30 -18.74
CA GLY A 138 24.46 18.56 -19.68
C GLY A 138 23.44 17.41 -19.83
N GLN A 139 23.57 16.34 -19.06
CA GLN A 139 22.60 15.25 -19.00
C GLN A 139 21.88 15.22 -17.64
N LEU A 140 20.70 14.59 -17.64
CA LEU A 140 19.93 14.23 -16.46
C LEU A 140 19.90 12.72 -16.32
N ALA A 141 19.80 12.25 -15.08
CA ALA A 141 19.62 10.84 -14.76
C ALA A 141 18.21 10.66 -14.15
N PHE A 142 17.44 9.75 -14.74
CA PHE A 142 16.12 9.35 -14.28
C PHE A 142 16.21 7.93 -13.72
N PRO A 143 16.24 7.76 -12.39
CA PRO A 143 16.25 6.43 -11.78
C PRO A 143 14.89 5.76 -11.99
N ILE A 144 14.90 4.52 -12.48
CA ILE A 144 13.72 3.72 -12.79
C ILE A 144 13.75 2.45 -11.93
N ARG A 145 12.61 2.10 -11.32
CA ARG A 145 12.45 0.90 -10.51
C ARG A 145 11.46 -0.05 -11.18
N ARG A 146 11.80 -1.33 -11.17
CA ARG A 146 10.81 -2.40 -11.32
C ARG A 146 10.40 -2.87 -9.94
N LEU A 147 9.15 -2.63 -9.57
CA LEU A 147 8.55 -3.03 -8.30
C LEU A 147 7.61 -4.21 -8.54
N VAL A 148 7.64 -5.18 -7.65
CA VAL A 148 6.78 -6.36 -7.69
C VAL A 148 6.06 -6.46 -6.35
N TYR A 149 4.76 -6.23 -6.38
CA TYR A 149 3.86 -6.54 -5.28
C TYR A 149 3.34 -7.95 -5.45
N SER A 150 3.32 -8.72 -4.37
CA SER A 150 2.81 -10.09 -4.36
C SER A 150 1.93 -10.30 -3.15
N PHE A 151 0.78 -10.96 -3.30
CA PHE A 151 -0.01 -11.39 -2.16
C PHE A 151 0.13 -12.89 -1.95
N ASN A 152 0.66 -13.30 -0.80
CA ASN A 152 0.83 -14.71 -0.42
C ASN A 152 0.83 -14.85 1.10
N ASN A 153 0.35 -15.97 1.64
CA ASN A 153 0.40 -16.31 3.07
C ASN A 153 -0.10 -15.19 4.00
N ASN A 154 -1.22 -14.54 3.64
CA ASN A 154 -1.78 -13.40 4.37
C ASN A 154 -0.85 -12.19 4.52
N GLN A 155 0.12 -12.06 3.63
CA GLN A 155 1.05 -10.95 3.58
C GLN A 155 1.02 -10.31 2.21
N LEU A 156 1.10 -8.99 2.20
CA LEU A 156 1.42 -8.22 1.02
C LEU A 156 2.93 -8.00 1.02
N LEU A 157 3.62 -8.56 0.03
CA LEU A 157 5.05 -8.47 -0.13
C LEU A 157 5.41 -7.47 -1.23
N LEU A 158 6.59 -6.86 -1.10
CA LEU A 158 7.19 -5.95 -2.08
C LEU A 158 8.63 -6.37 -2.33
N GLY A 159 9.02 -6.41 -3.60
CA GLY A 159 10.42 -6.51 -4.00
C GLY A 159 10.73 -5.58 -5.16
N SER A 160 12.02 -5.40 -5.43
CA SER A 160 12.51 -4.59 -6.55
C SER A 160 13.65 -5.25 -7.29
N GLY A 161 13.80 -4.95 -8.58
CA GLY A 161 14.92 -5.42 -9.40
C GLY A 161 14.53 -6.34 -10.54
N THR A 162 15.53 -6.86 -11.25
CA THR A 162 15.37 -7.64 -12.50
C THR A 162 15.17 -9.14 -12.30
N GLY A 163 15.29 -9.67 -11.07
CA GLY A 163 14.98 -11.08 -10.76
C GLY A 163 13.53 -11.45 -11.02
N ASN A 164 13.25 -12.72 -11.35
CA ASN A 164 11.90 -13.21 -11.63
C ASN A 164 11.52 -14.43 -10.75
N PRO A 165 10.84 -14.24 -9.60
CA PRO A 165 10.61 -12.97 -8.90
C PRO A 165 11.89 -12.34 -8.34
N PRO A 166 11.90 -11.02 -8.05
CA PRO A 166 12.95 -10.43 -7.24
C PRO A 166 12.82 -10.90 -5.78
N THR A 167 13.84 -10.68 -4.96
CA THR A 167 13.74 -10.92 -3.51
C THR A 167 12.61 -10.05 -2.94
N LEU A 168 11.64 -10.71 -2.30
CA LEU A 168 10.46 -10.06 -1.72
C LEU A 168 10.65 -9.86 -0.22
N SER A 169 10.12 -8.77 0.31
CA SER A 169 10.05 -8.46 1.74
C SER A 169 8.60 -8.14 2.11
N VAL A 170 8.23 -8.42 3.36
CA VAL A 170 6.88 -8.13 3.86
C VAL A 170 6.68 -6.62 3.91
N LEU A 171 5.63 -6.14 3.27
CA LEU A 171 5.20 -4.74 3.34
C LEU A 171 4.11 -4.55 4.39
N VAL A 172 3.10 -5.43 4.39
CA VAL A 172 2.01 -5.44 5.36
C VAL A 172 1.62 -6.88 5.71
N ASP A 173 1.44 -7.13 7.00
CA ASP A 173 0.94 -8.38 7.57
C ASP A 173 -0.58 -8.39 7.73
N ASN A 174 -1.15 -9.57 8.01
CA ASN A 174 -2.58 -9.75 8.30
C ASN A 174 -3.51 -9.28 7.17
N VAL A 175 -3.09 -9.50 5.93
CA VAL A 175 -3.88 -9.24 4.72
C VAL A 175 -4.76 -10.45 4.45
N ARG A 176 -6.08 -10.26 4.43
CA ARG A 176 -7.04 -11.29 4.03
C ARG A 176 -7.12 -11.44 2.52
N ALA A 177 -7.19 -10.31 1.82
CA ALA A 177 -7.35 -10.28 0.37
C ALA A 177 -6.67 -9.04 -0.22
N PHE A 178 -6.14 -9.21 -1.43
CA PHE A 178 -5.62 -8.13 -2.25
C PHE A 178 -6.03 -8.37 -3.70
N ASP A 179 -6.87 -7.48 -4.21
CA ASP A 179 -7.44 -7.57 -5.55
C ASP A 179 -7.08 -6.33 -6.36
N VAL A 180 -6.69 -6.56 -7.61
CA VAL A 180 -6.30 -5.52 -8.56
C VAL A 180 -7.17 -5.60 -9.80
N THR A 181 -7.77 -4.49 -10.18
CA THR A 181 -8.54 -4.37 -11.43
C THR A 181 -8.12 -3.13 -12.19
N PHE A 182 -8.19 -3.19 -13.51
CA PHE A 182 -7.74 -2.13 -14.41
C PHE A 182 -8.95 -1.49 -15.08
N GLY A 183 -9.06 -0.18 -14.92
CA GLY A 183 -9.96 0.63 -15.72
C GLY A 183 -9.38 0.76 -17.13
N VAL A 184 -10.04 0.15 -18.11
CA VAL A 184 -9.62 0.17 -19.51
C VAL A 184 -10.55 1.05 -20.33
N ALA A 185 -9.99 1.77 -21.30
CA ALA A 185 -10.73 2.60 -22.24
C ALA A 185 -11.22 1.79 -23.46
N GLY A 186 -12.23 2.31 -24.16
CA GLY A 186 -12.75 1.69 -25.39
C GLY A 186 -11.77 1.81 -26.56
N SER A 187 -10.93 2.83 -26.56
CA SER A 187 -9.89 3.05 -27.57
C SER A 187 -8.63 3.71 -26.98
N ALA A 188 -7.54 3.67 -27.74
CA ALA A 188 -6.26 4.27 -27.34
C ALA A 188 -6.29 5.82 -27.27
N THR A 189 -7.31 6.47 -27.83
CA THR A 189 -7.50 7.93 -27.81
C THR A 189 -8.38 8.40 -26.64
N ASP A 190 -9.20 7.50 -26.10
CA ASP A 190 -10.06 7.82 -24.97
C ASP A 190 -9.23 8.05 -23.71
N ILE A 191 -9.57 9.10 -22.96
CA ILE A 191 -8.88 9.46 -21.71
C ILE A 191 -9.52 8.82 -20.47
N ALA A 192 -10.78 8.39 -20.57
CA ALA A 192 -11.53 7.80 -19.46
C ALA A 192 -11.63 6.28 -19.58
N ALA A 193 -11.66 5.59 -18.44
CA ALA A 193 -11.97 4.16 -18.40
C ALA A 193 -13.46 3.93 -18.66
N SER A 194 -13.79 3.00 -19.55
CA SER A 194 -15.16 2.58 -19.87
C SER A 194 -15.58 1.31 -19.12
N SER A 195 -14.63 0.45 -18.73
CA SER A 195 -14.89 -0.79 -18.00
C SER A 195 -13.73 -1.16 -17.08
N TYR A 196 -13.97 -2.07 -16.14
CA TYR A 196 -12.94 -2.64 -15.27
C TYR A 196 -12.73 -4.12 -15.58
N THR A 197 -11.47 -4.54 -15.69
CA THR A 197 -11.10 -5.95 -15.92
C THR A 197 -9.94 -6.35 -15.01
N GLY A 198 -9.94 -7.59 -14.53
CA GLY A 198 -8.79 -8.17 -13.82
C GLY A 198 -7.66 -8.58 -14.77
N ASN A 199 -7.91 -8.70 -16.07
CA ASN A 199 -6.92 -9.15 -17.05
C ASN A 199 -7.03 -8.28 -18.33
N PRO A 200 -6.40 -7.08 -18.35
CA PRO A 200 -6.42 -6.22 -19.52
C PRO A 200 -5.64 -6.89 -20.67
N ALA A 201 -6.29 -7.04 -21.83
CA ALA A 201 -5.67 -7.67 -23.01
C ALA A 201 -4.56 -6.78 -23.63
N ASP A 202 -4.76 -5.46 -23.56
CA ASP A 202 -3.81 -4.46 -24.07
C ASP A 202 -3.47 -3.44 -22.97
N PRO A 203 -2.20 -3.38 -22.53
CA PRO A 203 -1.73 -2.38 -21.57
C PRO A 203 -1.96 -0.93 -22.04
N ALA A 204 -1.93 -0.64 -23.34
CA ALA A 204 -2.12 0.70 -23.89
C ALA A 204 -3.53 1.27 -23.64
N LEU A 205 -4.50 0.42 -23.32
CA LEU A 205 -5.87 0.82 -22.98
C LEU A 205 -6.07 1.14 -21.50
N ILE A 206 -5.12 0.83 -20.63
CA ILE A 206 -5.26 1.06 -19.20
C ILE A 206 -5.26 2.58 -18.93
N ARG A 207 -6.22 3.04 -18.12
CA ARG A 207 -6.35 4.43 -17.66
C ARG A 207 -6.32 4.56 -16.15
N SER A 208 -6.76 3.54 -15.43
CA SER A 208 -6.70 3.53 -13.98
C SER A 208 -6.48 2.13 -13.44
N VAL A 209 -6.02 2.07 -12.20
CA VAL A 209 -5.87 0.85 -11.42
C VAL A 209 -6.71 1.01 -10.15
N ARG A 210 -7.62 0.09 -9.90
CA ARG A 210 -8.36 -0.02 -8.65
C ARG A 210 -7.72 -1.11 -7.81
N LEU A 211 -7.35 -0.73 -6.59
CA LEU A 211 -6.78 -1.61 -5.59
C LEU A 211 -7.81 -1.81 -4.48
N SER A 212 -8.05 -3.06 -4.11
CA SER A 212 -8.84 -3.46 -2.96
C SER A 212 -7.95 -4.24 -2.00
N LEU A 213 -7.84 -3.77 -0.76
CA LEU A 213 -7.04 -4.40 0.29
C LEU A 213 -7.93 -4.69 1.49
N THR A 214 -8.05 -5.96 1.87
CA THR A 214 -8.78 -6.39 3.07
C THR A 214 -7.78 -6.82 4.13
N LEU A 215 -7.83 -6.18 5.30
CA LEU A 215 -6.99 -6.48 6.45
C LEU A 215 -7.84 -7.07 7.58
N PHE A 216 -7.24 -7.94 8.40
CA PHE A 216 -7.88 -8.53 9.57
C PHE A 216 -7.04 -8.33 10.83
N ASP A 217 -7.71 -8.30 11.99
CA ASP A 217 -7.03 -8.30 13.28
C ASP A 217 -6.75 -9.76 13.71
N PRO A 218 -5.49 -10.17 13.94
CA PRO A 218 -5.19 -11.53 14.39
C PRO A 218 -5.83 -11.88 15.75
N ARG A 219 -6.22 -10.88 16.56
CA ARG A 219 -6.90 -11.07 17.85
C ARG A 219 -8.42 -11.06 17.75
N ASN A 220 -9.00 -10.84 16.56
CA ASN A 220 -10.45 -10.72 16.34
C ASN A 220 -11.14 -9.68 17.25
N THR A 221 -10.42 -8.65 17.71
CA THR A 221 -11.00 -7.53 18.49
C THR A 221 -11.71 -6.52 17.59
N VAL A 222 -11.44 -6.58 16.29
CA VAL A 222 -12.04 -5.75 15.24
C VAL A 222 -12.39 -6.65 14.06
N ARG A 223 -13.52 -6.37 13.39
CA ARG A 223 -13.89 -7.05 12.15
C ARG A 223 -12.92 -6.69 11.03
N GLU A 224 -12.82 -7.57 10.04
CA GLU A 224 -12.04 -7.30 8.85
C GLU A 224 -12.51 -6.00 8.17
N GLN A 225 -11.57 -5.24 7.64
CA GLN A 225 -11.85 -3.96 6.98
C GLN A 225 -11.28 -4.00 5.56
N THR A 226 -12.11 -3.60 4.58
CA THR A 226 -11.73 -3.50 3.17
C THR A 226 -11.56 -2.03 2.78
N PHE A 227 -10.41 -1.72 2.23
CA PHE A 227 -10.03 -0.39 1.76
C PHE A 227 -9.90 -0.41 0.25
N ASN A 228 -10.49 0.58 -0.41
CA ASN A 228 -10.49 0.70 -1.87
C ASN A 228 -9.89 2.05 -2.27
N VAL A 229 -8.97 2.02 -3.24
CA VAL A 229 -8.43 3.23 -3.87
C VAL A 229 -8.37 3.05 -5.38
N VAL A 230 -8.48 4.16 -6.11
CA VAL A 230 -8.29 4.19 -7.56
C VAL A 230 -7.17 5.17 -7.89
N ALA A 231 -6.15 4.69 -8.59
CA ALA A 231 -5.07 5.49 -9.13
C ALA A 231 -5.26 5.64 -10.64
N ALA A 232 -5.33 6.87 -11.14
CA ALA A 232 -5.23 7.12 -12.57
C ALA A 232 -3.76 6.96 -13.02
N LEU A 233 -3.55 6.32 -14.16
CA LEU A 233 -2.26 6.36 -14.86
C LEU A 233 -2.09 7.76 -15.45
N ARG A 234 -0.94 8.38 -15.21
CA ARG A 234 -0.64 9.72 -15.73
C ARG A 234 0.18 9.71 -17.01
N ASN A 235 0.90 8.63 -17.26
CA ASN A 235 1.72 8.47 -18.46
C ASN A 235 0.99 7.54 -19.42
N ARG A 236 1.11 7.84 -20.71
CA ARG A 236 0.59 6.98 -21.76
C ARG A 236 1.46 5.73 -21.84
N LEU A 237 0.84 4.57 -21.80
CA LEU A 237 1.52 3.31 -22.03
C LEU A 237 1.59 3.10 -23.56
N LEU A 238 2.78 2.79 -24.07
CA LEU A 238 3.05 2.59 -25.50
C LEU A 238 2.56 1.22 -25.97
#